data_AF-A0A376Y787-F1
#
_entry.id   AF-A0A376Y787-F1
#
_cell.length_a   1.000
_cell.length_b   1.000
_cell.length_c   1.000
_cell.angle_alpha   90.00
_cell.angle_beta   90.00
_cell.angle_gamma   90.00
#
_symmetry.space_group_name_H-M   'P 1'
#
loop_
_entity.id
_entity.type
_entity.pdbx_description
1 polymer ?
#
loop_
_entity_poly.entity_id
_entity_poly.type
_entity_poly.pdbx_seq_one_letter_code
_entity_poly.pdbx_strand_id
1 'polypeptide(L)' 'MLADIRYWENDATNKHYAIAHFNVWNAEILMGVIDAAEEAKSPVIFLLVQVLSATPHLKISLT' A
#
# COMPACT_ATOMS: atom_id res chain seq x y z
N MET A 1 12.78 -7.77 1.08
CA MET A 1 13.58 -6.80 0.29
C MET A 1 12.64 -5.75 -0.27
N LEU A 2 12.95 -4.47 -0.08
CA LEU A 2 12.21 -3.38 -0.73
C LEU A 2 12.84 -3.12 -2.11
N ALA A 3 12.01 -2.97 -3.15
CA ALA A 3 12.43 -2.72 -4.52
C ALA A 3 11.38 -1.89 -5.25
N ASP A 4 11.79 -1.30 -6.38
CA ASP A 4 10.90 -0.61 -7.32
C ASP A 4 9.83 -1.60 -7.85
N ILE A 5 8.61 -1.11 -8.10
CA ILE A 5 7.51 -1.95 -8.59
C ILE A 5 7.86 -2.66 -9.91
N ARG A 6 8.64 -2.00 -10.78
CA ARG A 6 9.05 -2.56 -12.08
C ARG A 6 9.90 -3.81 -11.93
N TYR A 7 10.68 -3.92 -10.85
CA TYR A 7 11.46 -5.12 -10.58
C TYR A 7 10.53 -6.32 -10.35
N TRP A 8 9.56 -6.14 -9.47
CA TRP A 8 8.62 -7.19 -9.11
C TRP A 8 7.64 -7.53 -10.24
N GLU A 9 7.18 -6.54 -11.01
CA GLU A 9 6.36 -6.77 -12.20
C GLU A 9 7.10 -7.61 -13.26
N ASN A 10 8.38 -7.31 -13.49
CA ASN A 10 9.21 -8.09 -14.41
C ASN A 10 9.43 -9.51 -13.89
N ASP A 11 9.73 -9.68 -12.59
CA ASP A 11 9.91 -11.01 -11.98
C ASP A 11 8.62 -11.85 -12.06
N ALA A 12 7.48 -11.24 -11.72
CA ALA A 12 6.15 -11.84 -11.80
C ALA A 12 5.76 -12.24 -13.22
N THR A 13 6.02 -11.37 -14.20
CA THR A 13 5.78 -11.66 -15.61
C THR A 13 6.63 -12.82 -16.11
N ASN A 14 7.92 -12.83 -15.76
CA ASN A 14 8.87 -13.87 -16.21
C ASN A 14 8.63 -15.23 -15.54
N LYS A 15 8.17 -15.25 -14.29
CA LYS A 15 7.90 -16.47 -13.52
C LYS A 15 6.41 -16.85 -13.49
N HIS A 16 5.57 -16.10 -14.19
CA HIS A 16 4.13 -16.35 -14.35
C HIS A 16 3.35 -16.47 -13.05
N TYR A 17 3.54 -15.53 -12.12
CA TYR A 17 2.74 -15.42 -10.90
C TYR A 17 2.14 -14.02 -10.75
N ALA A 18 1.12 -13.91 -9.90
CA ALA A 18 0.48 -12.63 -9.58
C ALA A 18 1.01 -12.10 -8.24
N ILE A 19 1.17 -10.79 -8.13
CA ILE A 19 1.53 -10.12 -6.88
C ILE A 19 0.28 -9.48 -6.29
N ALA A 20 0.04 -9.71 -5.00
CA ALA A 20 -1.07 -9.10 -4.30
C ALA A 20 -0.82 -7.60 -4.07
N HIS A 21 -1.88 -6.80 -4.26
CA HIS A 21 -1.86 -5.36 -4.04
C HIS A 21 -2.84 -4.99 -2.92
N PHE A 22 -2.33 -4.40 -1.84
CA PHE A 22 -3.13 -4.01 -0.67
C PHE A 22 -3.10 -2.51 -0.42
N ASN A 23 -4.28 -1.93 -0.19
CA ASN A 23 -4.39 -0.56 0.28
C ASN A 23 -4.17 -0.53 1.79
N VAL A 24 -3.24 0.30 2.22
CA VAL A 24 -2.86 0.49 3.61
C VAL A 24 -3.20 1.92 4.03
N TRP A 25 -3.83 2.05 5.19
CA TRP A 25 -4.46 3.29 5.66
C TRP A 25 -3.91 3.71 7.03
N ASN A 26 -3.24 2.79 7.73
CA ASN A 26 -2.60 2.97 9.02
C ASN A 26 -1.49 1.92 9.21
N ALA A 27 -0.73 2.05 10.30
CA ALA A 27 0.40 1.15 10.60
C ALA A 27 -0.02 -0.27 11.00
N GLU A 28 -1.20 -0.44 11.61
CA GLU A 28 -1.72 -1.75 12.02
C GLU A 28 -2.01 -2.63 10.81
N ILE A 29 -2.70 -2.09 9.80
CA ILE A 29 -2.97 -2.78 8.54
C ILE A 29 -1.65 -3.09 7.82
N LEU A 30 -0.68 -2.17 7.85
CA LEU A 30 0.63 -2.41 7.26
C LEU A 30 1.31 -3.62 7.89
N MET A 31 1.33 -3.68 9.22
CA MET A 31 1.97 -4.77 9.96
C MET A 31 1.30 -6.12 9.64
N GLY A 32 -0.03 -6.19 9.66
CA GLY A 32 -0.74 -7.42 9.31
C GLY A 32 -0.49 -7.89 7.87
N VAL A 33 -0.38 -6.96 6.91
CA VAL A 33 -0.03 -7.30 5.51
C VAL A 33 1.41 -7.82 5.41
N ILE A 34 2.35 -7.24 6.16
CA ILE A 34 3.74 -7.69 6.20
C ILE A 34 3.83 -9.10 6.81
N ASP A 35 3.19 -9.32 7.97
CA ASP A 35 3.21 -10.62 8.66
C ASP A 35 2.65 -11.74 7.75
N ALA A 36 1.53 -11.48 7.07
CA ALA A 36 0.94 -12.44 6.13
C ALA A 36 1.84 -12.70 4.90
N ALA A 37 2.52 -11.67 4.39
CA ALA A 37 3.46 -11.82 3.27
C ALA A 37 4.71 -12.61 3.67
N GLU A 38 5.21 -12.41 4.89
CA GLU A 38 6.33 -13.17 5.46
C GLU A 38 5.96 -14.64 5.65
N GLU A 39 4.79 -14.92 6.23
CA GLU A 39 4.29 -16.29 6.41
C GLU A 39 4.14 -17.02 5.06
N ALA A 40 3.59 -16.34 4.06
CA ALA A 40 3.40 -16.88 2.71
C ALA A 40 4.70 -16.95 1.88
N LYS A 41 5.79 -16.35 2.35
CA LYS A 41 7.05 -16.15 1.59
C LYS A 41 6.79 -15.55 0.21
N SER A 42 5.86 -14.60 0.15
CA SER A 42 5.35 -14.04 -1.10
C SER A 42 5.66 -12.54 -1.21
N PRO A 43 6.05 -12.02 -2.38
CA PRO A 43 6.13 -10.59 -2.58
C PRO A 43 4.74 -9.94 -2.48
N VAL A 44 4.71 -8.72 -1.96
CA VAL A 44 3.49 -7.93 -1.80
C VAL A 44 3.74 -6.48 -2.21
N ILE A 45 2.75 -5.86 -2.85
CA ILE A 45 2.73 -4.43 -3.12
C ILE A 45 1.71 -3.81 -2.16
N PHE A 46 2.10 -2.74 -1.48
CA PHE A 46 1.18 -1.97 -0.66
C PHE A 46 1.17 -0.51 -1.10
N LEU A 47 -0.02 0.07 -1.14
CA LEU A 47 -0.25 1.47 -1.47
C LEU A 47 -0.77 2.19 -0.24
N LEU A 48 -0.02 3.19 0.21
CA LEU A 48 -0.51 4.10 1.25
C LEU A 48 -1.59 4.98 0.63
N VAL A 49 -2.83 4.80 1.08
CA VAL A 49 -3.93 5.64 0.65
C VAL A 49 -3.84 6.96 1.42
N GLN A 50 -3.54 8.05 0.72
CA GLN A 50 -3.59 9.37 1.31
C GLN A 50 -5.06 9.80 1.44
N VAL A 51 -5.51 10.08 2.66
CA VAL A 51 -6.78 10.78 2.88
C VAL A 51 -6.65 12.16 2.24
N LEU A 52 -7.34 12.36 1.12
CA LEU A 52 -7.62 13.70 0.62
C LEU A 52 -8.61 14.34 1.59
N SER A 53 -8.13 15.03 2.61
CA SER A 53 -8.96 16.00 3.33
C SER A 53 -9.22 17.19 2.40
N ALA A 54 -10.18 17.04 1.48
CA ALA A 54 -10.78 18.17 0.81
C ALA A 54 -11.66 18.90 1.82
N THR A 55 -11.07 19.71 2.70
CA THR A 55 -11.80 20.74 3.44
C THR A 55 -11.67 22.06 2.69
N PRO A 56 -12.62 22.43 1.81
CA PRO A 56 -12.73 23.81 1.39
C PRO A 56 -13.33 24.58 2.57
N HIS A 57 -12.53 25.46 3.16
CA HIS A 57 -12.96 26.67 3.87
C HIS A 57 -14.27 26.62 4.69
N LEU A 58 -14.16 26.48 6.01
CA LEU A 58 -15.14 27.11 6.90
C LEU A 58 -14.42 27.85 8.03
N LYS A 59 -13.88 29.03 7.69
CA LYS A 59 -13.69 30.12 8.65
C LYS A 59 -15.08 30.56 9.09
N ILE A 60 -15.59 30.01 10.19
CA ILE A 60 -16.71 30.65 10.89
C ILE A 60 -16.11 31.88 11.57
N SER A 61 -16.32 33.04 10.95
CA SER A 61 -16.07 34.35 11.55
C SER A 61 -16.95 34.46 12.79
N LEU A 62 -16.34 34.50 13.98
CA LEU A 62 -17.02 35.05 15.15
C LEU A 62 -17.10 36.56 14.95
N THR A 63 -18.31 37.04 14.65
CA THR A 63 -18.75 38.41 14.95
C THR A 63 -19.29 38.42 16.37
#